data_AF-A0A7X8BT93-F1
#
_entry.id   AF-A0A7X8BT93-F1
#
_cell.length_a   1.000
_cell.length_b   1.000
_cell.length_c   1.000
_cell.angle_alpha   90.00
_cell.angle_beta   90.00
_cell.angle_gamma   90.00
#
_symmetry.space_group_name_H-M   'P 1'
#
loop_
_entity.id
_entity.type
_entity.pdbx_description
1 polymer ?
#
loop_
_entity_poly.entity_id
_entity_poly.type
_entity_poly.pdbx_seq_one_letter_code
_entity_poly.pdbx_strand_id
1 'polypeptide(L)'
;MLTYEKLNSMTKNEVNEYAKKYGVTYYTRLKKEEVIQKILAAIEKLPPEPQSEMNHTELIDNEASKLDQEIIEEEEKEDTPAEMSIEDEINRFIADEVEKVERKITEVPVIEPEEELPTESKEPEESDRAFQPKPRPPYVFEGLITNEGVLEIMPEGYGFLRSPDFDYMASPDDIYVSPSQIKLFGLKIGDTIKGTIRPPKEGEKYFALIRLESVNGLDPIKARDRIPFEHLTPLFPNEKFDITTNCKTLSTRIIDLFCPIGKGQRGLIVSQPKSGKTVLLQEIANAIAMNHPEVYMIILLIDERPEEVTDMARHVKAEVISSTFDEPAEKHVKIANLVLEKAKRMVESGHDVVILLDSITRLARAFNTVAPASGKVLSGGVESNALHKPKKFFGAARKVEFGGSLTILATALIDTGSRMDEVIFEEFKGTGNMELQLDRKLANKRIYPAIDVPASSTRREELLVEKNILQRLWILRKYLSDMNPEEAMLFLQERMKNTRNNEEFLISMNS
;
A
#
# COMPACT_ATOMS: atom_id res chain seq x y z
N MET A 1 16.04 -25.12 7.42
CA MET A 1 17.13 -24.70 6.53
C MET A 1 18.38 -24.41 7.36
N LEU A 2 19.58 -24.74 6.87
CA LEU A 2 20.84 -24.33 7.51
C LEU A 2 21.02 -22.82 7.31
N THR A 3 21.11 -22.04 8.39
CA THR A 3 21.36 -20.60 8.35
C THR A 3 22.81 -20.28 8.71
N TYR A 4 23.30 -19.10 8.30
CA TYR A 4 24.64 -18.62 8.62
C TYR A 4 24.91 -18.62 10.14
N GLU A 5 23.96 -18.13 10.94
CA GLU A 5 24.08 -18.07 12.40
C GLU A 5 24.27 -19.46 13.04
N LYS A 6 23.56 -20.46 12.50
CA LYS A 6 23.65 -21.85 12.98
C LYS A 6 24.98 -22.51 12.61
N LEU A 7 25.53 -22.20 11.44
CA LEU A 7 26.85 -22.69 11.04
C LEU A 7 27.99 -21.95 11.77
N ASN A 8 27.80 -20.68 12.11
CA ASN A 8 28.81 -19.89 12.80
C ASN A 8 28.96 -20.28 14.27
N SER A 9 27.90 -20.75 14.92
CA SER A 9 27.95 -21.25 16.31
C SER A 9 28.59 -22.63 16.48
N MET A 10 28.76 -23.40 15.39
CA MET A 10 29.36 -24.74 15.40
C MET A 10 30.89 -24.72 15.48
N THR A 11 31.50 -25.82 15.91
CA THR A 11 32.96 -26.00 15.89
C THR A 11 33.48 -26.17 14.45
N LYS A 12 34.78 -25.91 14.21
CA LYS A 12 35.38 -26.05 12.88
C LYS A 12 35.26 -27.48 12.33
N ASN A 13 35.26 -28.49 13.20
CA ASN A 13 35.11 -29.89 12.80
C ASN A 13 33.69 -30.18 12.29
N GLU A 14 32.66 -29.70 12.99
CA GLU A 14 31.26 -29.85 12.57
C GLU A 14 31.00 -29.13 11.24
N VAL A 15 31.52 -27.90 11.07
CA VAL A 15 31.43 -27.16 9.81
C VAL A 15 32.11 -27.92 8.65
N ASN A 16 33.23 -28.59 8.92
CA ASN A 16 33.92 -29.41 7.92
C ASN A 16 33.13 -30.67 7.52
N GLU A 17 32.36 -31.27 8.43
CA GLU A 17 31.45 -32.38 8.10
C GLU A 17 30.33 -31.92 7.16
N TYR A 18 29.75 -30.74 7.41
CA TYR A 18 28.78 -30.14 6.50
C TYR A 18 29.40 -29.77 5.14
N ALA A 19 30.65 -29.28 5.12
CA ALA A 19 31.38 -29.01 3.88
C ALA A 19 31.54 -30.29 3.04
N LYS A 20 31.83 -31.43 3.69
CA LYS A 20 31.93 -32.74 3.05
C LYS A 20 30.56 -33.21 2.53
N LYS A 21 29.49 -33.00 3.30
CA LYS A 21 28.10 -33.38 2.93
C LYS A 21 27.61 -32.62 1.69
N TYR A 22 27.92 -31.33 1.58
CA TYR A 22 27.49 -30.47 0.47
C TYR A 22 28.53 -30.34 -0.67
N GLY A 23 29.53 -31.23 -0.71
CA GLY A 23 30.46 -31.34 -1.84
C GLY A 23 31.44 -30.17 -2.01
N VAL A 24 31.70 -29.39 -0.95
CA VAL A 24 32.66 -28.27 -1.00
C VAL A 24 34.08 -28.84 -1.08
N THR A 25 34.88 -28.44 -2.08
CA THR A 25 36.28 -28.87 -2.22
C THR A 25 37.25 -27.98 -1.43
N TYR A 26 38.38 -28.54 -0.97
CA TYR A 26 39.48 -27.83 -0.26
C TYR A 26 39.12 -27.20 1.10
N TYR A 27 38.00 -27.58 1.73
CA TYR A 27 37.53 -27.02 3.00
C TYR A 27 38.52 -27.11 4.17
N THR A 28 39.40 -28.12 4.18
CA THR A 28 40.42 -28.30 5.24
C THR A 28 41.50 -27.21 5.23
N ARG A 29 41.72 -26.54 4.09
CA ARG A 29 42.72 -25.46 3.93
C ARG A 29 42.13 -24.05 4.07
N LEU A 30 40.80 -23.94 4.18
CA LEU A 30 40.09 -22.66 4.20
C LEU A 30 39.81 -22.20 5.65
N LYS A 31 39.56 -20.89 5.81
CA LYS A 31 39.08 -20.33 7.08
C LYS A 31 37.62 -20.74 7.30
N LYS A 32 37.20 -20.87 8.57
CA LYS A 32 35.86 -21.35 8.94
C LYS A 32 34.75 -20.53 8.24
N GLU A 33 34.89 -19.21 8.19
CA GLU A 33 33.94 -18.30 7.53
C GLU A 33 33.81 -18.56 6.01
N GLU A 34 34.93 -18.81 5.32
CA GLU A 34 34.93 -19.12 3.88
C GLU A 34 34.28 -20.48 3.59
N VAL A 35 34.45 -21.45 4.49
CA VAL A 35 33.79 -22.76 4.39
C VAL A 35 32.28 -22.62 4.56
N ILE A 36 31.83 -21.79 5.52
CA ILE A 36 30.39 -21.53 5.75
C ILE A 36 29.75 -20.89 4.51
N GLN A 37 30.40 -19.88 3.91
CA GLN A 37 29.88 -19.23 2.69
C GLN A 37 29.77 -20.22 1.52
N LYS A 38 30.77 -21.09 1.34
CA LYS A 38 30.72 -22.12 0.29
C LYS A 38 29.66 -23.18 0.53
N ILE A 39 29.37 -23.52 1.79
CA ILE A 39 28.27 -24.43 2.14
C ILE A 39 26.92 -23.80 1.79
N LEU A 40 26.69 -22.53 2.17
CA LEU A 40 25.43 -21.85 1.86
C LEU A 40 25.21 -21.70 0.35
N ALA A 41 26.26 -21.35 -0.40
CA ALA A 41 26.21 -21.28 -1.87
C ALA A 41 25.99 -22.65 -2.54
N ALA A 42 26.40 -23.75 -1.91
CA ALA A 42 26.12 -25.11 -2.40
C ALA A 42 24.68 -25.53 -2.13
N ILE A 43 24.10 -25.08 -1.00
CA ILE A 43 22.71 -25.35 -0.62
C ILE A 43 21.74 -24.62 -1.55
N GLU A 44 22.03 -23.37 -1.93
CA GLU A 44 21.19 -22.61 -2.87
C GLU A 44 21.16 -23.21 -4.29
N LYS A 45 22.15 -24.04 -4.65
CA LYS A 45 22.25 -24.68 -5.96
C LYS A 45 21.57 -26.04 -6.04
N LEU A 46 21.09 -26.58 -4.91
CA LEU A 46 20.35 -27.84 -4.89
C LEU A 46 18.86 -27.58 -5.17
N PRO A 47 18.19 -28.38 -6.02
CA PRO A 47 16.75 -28.32 -6.15
C PRO A 47 16.10 -28.63 -4.80
N PRO A 48 14.94 -28.01 -4.45
CA PRO A 48 14.28 -28.25 -3.18
C PRO A 48 13.94 -29.74 -3.04
N GLU A 49 14.40 -30.37 -1.95
CA GLU A 49 14.02 -31.74 -1.62
C GLU A 49 12.50 -31.82 -1.35
N PRO A 50 11.80 -32.87 -1.82
CA PRO A 50 10.40 -33.10 -1.49
C PRO A 50 10.29 -33.32 0.02
N GLN A 51 9.43 -32.54 0.68
CA GLN A 51 9.17 -32.69 2.10
C GLN A 51 8.53 -34.06 2.35
N SER A 52 9.20 -34.87 3.16
CA SER A 52 8.67 -36.13 3.68
C SER A 52 7.42 -35.86 4.51
N GLU A 53 6.30 -36.37 4.04
CA GLU A 53 5.04 -36.49 4.79
C GLU A 53 5.30 -37.20 6.12
N MET A 54 5.08 -36.50 7.23
CA MET A 54 4.77 -37.16 8.50
C MET A 54 3.25 -37.29 8.56
N ASN A 55 2.82 -38.55 8.66
CA ASN A 55 1.45 -39.03 8.82
C ASN A 55 0.59 -38.12 9.72
N HIS A 56 -0.35 -37.40 9.10
CA HIS A 56 -1.50 -36.77 9.74
C HIS A 56 -2.80 -37.55 9.42
N THR A 57 -2.70 -38.88 9.38
CA THR A 57 -3.83 -39.77 9.01
C THR A 57 -4.36 -40.62 10.16
N GLU A 58 -4.15 -40.22 11.42
CA GLU A 58 -4.75 -40.94 12.58
C GLU A 58 -5.44 -40.02 13.60
N LEU A 59 -5.63 -38.73 13.30
CA LEU A 59 -6.30 -37.79 14.22
C LEU A 59 -7.52 -37.06 13.63
N ILE A 60 -7.83 -37.27 12.34
CA ILE A 60 -9.01 -36.65 11.68
C ILE A 60 -10.15 -37.67 11.53
N ASP A 61 -9.86 -38.97 11.55
CA ASP A 61 -10.87 -40.04 11.44
C ASP A 61 -11.67 -40.29 12.74
N ASN A 62 -11.29 -39.68 13.87
CA ASN A 62 -11.99 -39.84 15.16
C ASN A 62 -12.92 -38.67 15.54
N GLU A 63 -12.93 -37.57 14.78
CA GLU A 63 -13.86 -36.45 14.99
C GLU A 63 -14.93 -36.36 13.89
N ALA A 64 -14.66 -36.82 12.66
CA ALA A 64 -15.68 -36.95 11.61
C ALA A 64 -16.69 -38.08 11.88
N SER A 65 -16.24 -39.18 12.51
CA SER A 65 -17.11 -40.32 12.86
C SER A 65 -18.10 -40.04 14.00
N LYS A 66 -18.06 -38.85 14.63
CA LYS A 66 -18.98 -38.42 15.69
C LYS A 66 -20.02 -37.38 15.23
N LEU A 67 -19.84 -36.76 14.07
CA LEU A 67 -20.84 -35.84 13.50
C LEU A 67 -21.77 -36.52 12.46
N ASP A 68 -21.34 -37.63 11.85
CA ASP A 68 -22.14 -38.35 10.85
C ASP A 68 -23.19 -39.33 11.45
N GLN A 69 -23.24 -39.47 12.78
CA GLN A 69 -24.27 -40.29 13.47
C GLN A 69 -25.46 -39.48 13.99
N GLU A 70 -25.47 -38.15 13.89
CA GLU A 70 -26.58 -37.31 14.38
C GLU A 70 -27.45 -36.68 13.27
N ILE A 71 -27.21 -36.98 11.98
CA ILE A 71 -27.96 -36.36 10.86
C ILE A 71 -28.71 -37.40 9.99
N ILE A 72 -28.72 -38.69 10.37
CA ILE A 72 -29.49 -39.73 9.66
C ILE A 72 -30.67 -40.20 10.51
N GLU A 73 -31.59 -39.29 10.83
CA GLU A 73 -32.99 -39.60 11.14
C GLU A 73 -33.85 -38.39 10.72
N GLU A 74 -33.93 -38.11 9.42
CA GLU A 74 -35.07 -37.45 8.76
C GLU A 74 -34.66 -37.18 7.31
N GLU A 75 -35.05 -38.07 6.39
CA GLU A 75 -35.73 -37.73 5.13
C GLU A 75 -35.73 -38.97 4.22
N GLU A 76 -36.88 -39.64 4.25
CA GLU A 76 -37.32 -40.65 3.31
C GLU A 76 -37.88 -39.97 2.05
N LYS A 77 -37.58 -40.56 0.88
CA LYS A 77 -38.32 -40.55 -0.42
C LYS A 77 -38.05 -39.39 -1.40
N GLU A 78 -37.47 -39.73 -2.56
CA GLU A 78 -38.18 -39.84 -3.86
C GLU A 78 -37.25 -40.35 -4.98
N ASP A 79 -37.86 -40.95 -6.02
CA ASP A 79 -37.30 -41.82 -7.06
C ASP A 79 -36.92 -41.09 -8.39
N THR A 80 -35.82 -41.55 -9.03
CA THR A 80 -35.45 -41.55 -10.49
C THR A 80 -35.09 -40.26 -11.27
N PRO A 81 -34.40 -40.30 -12.46
CA PRO A 81 -33.35 -41.21 -12.98
C PRO A 81 -32.09 -40.52 -13.60
N ALA A 82 -30.96 -41.24 -13.62
CA ALA A 82 -29.74 -41.14 -14.46
C ALA A 82 -29.36 -39.81 -15.19
N GLU A 83 -28.32 -39.13 -14.70
CA GLU A 83 -27.47 -38.21 -15.47
C GLU A 83 -26.00 -38.70 -15.45
N MET A 84 -25.39 -38.79 -16.63
CA MET A 84 -23.95 -39.08 -16.82
C MET A 84 -23.09 -37.95 -16.24
N SER A 85 -22.04 -38.28 -15.49
CA SER A 85 -21.16 -37.28 -14.89
C SER A 85 -20.27 -36.58 -15.92
N ILE A 86 -20.18 -35.26 -15.79
CA ILE A 86 -19.36 -34.33 -16.59
C ILE A 86 -17.86 -34.70 -16.54
N GLU A 87 -17.43 -35.46 -15.54
CA GLU A 87 -16.06 -35.95 -15.37
C GLU A 87 -15.64 -36.96 -16.44
N ASP A 88 -16.58 -37.76 -16.97
CA ASP A 88 -16.29 -38.72 -18.04
C ASP A 88 -16.10 -38.04 -19.40
N GLU A 89 -16.69 -36.87 -19.60
CA GLU A 89 -16.55 -36.06 -20.82
C GLU A 89 -15.21 -35.31 -20.85
N ILE A 90 -14.78 -34.79 -19.69
CA ILE A 90 -13.50 -34.09 -19.53
C ILE A 90 -12.32 -35.06 -19.75
N ASN A 91 -12.41 -36.28 -19.21
CA ASN A 91 -11.36 -37.28 -19.34
C ASN A 91 -11.18 -37.78 -20.78
N ARG A 92 -12.26 -37.87 -21.57
CA ARG A 92 -12.16 -38.18 -23.02
C ARG A 92 -11.52 -37.04 -23.82
N PHE A 93 -11.84 -35.79 -23.48
CA PHE A 93 -11.30 -34.63 -24.20
C PHE A 93 -9.79 -34.47 -23.99
N ILE A 94 -9.31 -34.76 -22.77
CA ILE A 94 -7.88 -34.73 -22.44
C ILE A 94 -7.11 -35.84 -23.18
N ALA A 95 -7.69 -37.04 -23.29
CA ALA A 95 -7.07 -38.15 -24.02
C ALA A 95 -6.90 -37.86 -25.52
N ASP A 96 -7.89 -37.23 -26.16
CA ASP A 96 -7.88 -36.88 -27.59
C ASP A 96 -6.90 -35.73 -27.93
N GLU A 97 -6.60 -34.83 -26.98
CA GLU A 97 -5.59 -33.78 -27.17
C GLU A 97 -4.16 -34.31 -27.03
N VAL A 98 -3.92 -35.21 -26.07
CA VAL A 98 -2.59 -35.81 -25.85
C VAL A 98 -2.15 -36.62 -27.07
N GLU A 99 -3.06 -37.37 -27.70
CA GLU A 99 -2.76 -38.16 -28.90
C GLU A 99 -2.46 -37.28 -30.15
N LYS A 100 -2.98 -36.05 -30.21
CA LYS A 100 -2.72 -35.09 -31.29
C LYS A 100 -1.38 -34.38 -31.16
N VAL A 101 -0.87 -34.22 -29.94
CA VAL A 101 0.44 -33.58 -29.67
C VAL A 101 1.59 -34.56 -29.94
N GLU A 102 1.41 -35.85 -29.60
CA GLU A 102 2.42 -36.88 -29.86
C GLU A 102 2.67 -37.14 -31.36
N ARG A 103 1.64 -37.01 -32.21
CA ARG A 103 1.78 -37.18 -33.68
C ARG A 103 2.47 -36.00 -34.39
N LYS A 104 2.73 -34.88 -33.71
CA LYS A 104 3.37 -33.68 -34.30
C LYS A 104 4.87 -33.55 -34.04
N ILE A 105 5.48 -34.45 -33.26
CA ILE A 105 6.90 -34.35 -32.85
C ILE A 105 7.82 -35.29 -33.67
N THR A 106 7.29 -36.18 -34.49
CA THR A 106 8.08 -37.09 -35.34
C THR A 106 8.11 -36.63 -36.80
N GLU A 107 8.87 -35.56 -37.10
CA GLU A 107 9.33 -35.26 -38.47
C GLU A 107 10.46 -34.22 -38.42
N VAL A 108 11.71 -34.70 -38.26
CA VAL A 108 12.92 -33.92 -38.56
C VAL A 108 13.84 -34.85 -39.37
N PRO A 109 14.30 -34.47 -40.58
CA PRO A 109 15.13 -35.32 -41.41
C PRO A 109 16.59 -35.31 -40.90
N VAL A 110 17.18 -36.52 -40.89
CA VAL A 110 18.59 -36.78 -40.61
C VAL A 110 19.42 -36.43 -41.83
N ILE A 111 20.45 -35.59 -41.67
CA ILE A 111 21.45 -35.26 -42.71
C ILE A 111 22.71 -36.08 -42.40
N GLU A 112 23.13 -36.94 -43.32
CA GLU A 112 24.38 -37.72 -43.27
C GLU A 112 25.60 -36.84 -43.62
N PRO A 113 26.81 -37.18 -43.11
CA PRO A 113 28.02 -36.41 -43.39
C PRO A 113 28.73 -36.90 -44.67
N GLU A 114 28.92 -36.01 -45.65
CA GLU A 114 29.85 -36.21 -46.77
C GLU A 114 31.21 -35.56 -46.46
N GLU A 115 32.27 -36.36 -46.60
CA GLU A 115 33.68 -35.97 -46.56
C GLU A 115 34.23 -35.70 -47.98
N GLU A 116 35.24 -34.83 -48.01
CA GLU A 116 36.26 -34.56 -49.03
C GLU A 116 35.94 -33.70 -50.28
N LEU A 117 36.63 -32.55 -50.35
CA LEU A 117 37.00 -31.86 -51.59
C LEU A 117 38.51 -31.54 -51.55
N PRO A 118 39.19 -31.55 -52.72
CA PRO A 118 40.64 -31.69 -52.81
C PRO A 118 41.41 -30.38 -52.63
N THR A 119 42.65 -30.56 -52.19
CA THR A 119 43.76 -29.60 -52.15
C THR A 119 44.07 -29.02 -53.53
N GLU A 120 44.07 -27.69 -53.64
CA GLU A 120 44.96 -26.98 -54.55
C GLU A 120 45.44 -25.66 -53.93
N SER A 121 46.76 -25.55 -53.85
CA SER A 121 47.56 -24.49 -53.27
C SER A 121 47.67 -23.26 -54.17
N LYS A 122 47.32 -22.08 -53.67
CA LYS A 122 47.91 -20.79 -54.09
C LYS A 122 48.08 -19.86 -52.89
N GLU A 123 49.32 -19.39 -52.72
CA GLU A 123 49.77 -18.42 -51.72
C GLU A 123 49.14 -17.02 -51.92
N PRO A 124 49.15 -16.15 -50.88
CA PRO A 124 48.22 -15.03 -50.76
C PRO A 124 48.74 -13.74 -51.40
N GLU A 125 47.89 -13.05 -52.16
CA GLU A 125 48.08 -11.63 -52.50
C GLU A 125 47.42 -10.76 -51.41
N GLU A 126 48.25 -10.06 -50.64
CA GLU A 126 47.84 -9.00 -49.72
C GLU A 126 47.14 -7.88 -50.50
N SER A 127 45.84 -7.69 -50.24
CA SER A 127 45.13 -6.46 -50.58
C SER A 127 44.51 -5.88 -49.31
N ASP A 128 44.86 -4.63 -49.03
CA ASP A 128 44.36 -3.79 -47.96
C ASP A 128 42.82 -3.76 -47.94
N ARG A 129 42.20 -4.67 -47.18
CA ARG A 129 40.80 -4.55 -46.80
C ARG A 129 40.71 -3.78 -45.50
N ALA A 130 40.34 -2.50 -45.64
CA ALA A 130 39.92 -1.65 -44.54
C ALA A 130 38.98 -2.42 -43.59
N PHE A 131 39.36 -2.50 -42.32
CA PHE A 131 38.59 -3.13 -41.25
C PHE A 131 37.29 -2.33 -41.05
N GLN A 132 36.22 -2.67 -41.78
CA GLN A 132 34.91 -2.14 -41.48
C GLN A 132 34.42 -2.80 -40.18
N PRO A 133 34.20 -2.03 -39.09
CA PRO A 133 33.66 -2.61 -37.88
C PRO A 133 32.27 -3.15 -38.20
N LYS A 134 32.07 -4.46 -38.00
CA LYS A 134 30.72 -5.05 -38.00
C LYS A 134 29.85 -4.24 -37.04
N PRO A 135 28.67 -3.75 -37.45
CA PRO A 135 27.76 -3.09 -36.51
C PRO A 135 27.51 -4.07 -35.36
N ARG A 136 27.76 -3.62 -34.13
CA ARG A 136 27.41 -4.40 -32.94
C ARG A 136 25.91 -4.72 -33.06
N PRO A 137 25.47 -5.96 -32.78
CA PRO A 137 24.04 -6.25 -32.75
C PRO A 137 23.36 -5.22 -31.82
N PRO A 138 22.20 -4.66 -32.21
CA PRO A 138 21.49 -3.73 -31.35
C PRO A 138 21.25 -4.43 -30.01
N TYR A 139 21.61 -3.77 -28.91
CA TYR A 139 21.32 -4.28 -27.57
C TYR A 139 19.81 -4.53 -27.48
N VAL A 140 19.41 -5.80 -27.36
CA VAL A 140 18.00 -6.17 -27.19
C VAL A 140 17.65 -5.94 -25.73
N PHE A 141 17.15 -4.75 -25.42
CA PHE A 141 16.65 -4.40 -24.09
C PHE A 141 15.20 -4.87 -23.85
N GLU A 142 14.59 -5.62 -24.79
CA GLU A 142 13.21 -6.10 -24.67
C GLU A 142 13.06 -7.04 -23.46
N GLY A 143 12.22 -6.67 -22.49
CA GLY A 143 11.88 -7.50 -21.34
C GLY A 143 12.91 -7.50 -20.20
N LEU A 144 13.97 -6.69 -20.27
CA LEU A 144 15.01 -6.60 -19.23
C LEU A 144 14.72 -5.53 -18.17
N ILE A 145 13.85 -4.57 -18.47
CA ILE A 145 13.54 -3.45 -17.59
C ILE A 145 12.18 -3.70 -16.96
N THR A 146 12.15 -3.83 -15.63
CA THR A 146 10.91 -3.85 -14.85
C THR A 146 10.66 -2.46 -14.29
N ASN A 147 9.44 -1.98 -14.41
CA ASN A 147 9.04 -0.69 -13.84
C ASN A 147 7.66 -0.80 -13.18
N GLU A 148 7.34 0.18 -12.35
CA GLU A 148 6.11 0.25 -11.56
C GLU A 148 5.45 1.62 -11.75
N GLY A 149 4.12 1.65 -11.78
CA GLY A 149 3.38 2.90 -11.79
C GLY A 149 1.89 2.70 -11.59
N VAL A 150 1.18 3.80 -11.38
CA VAL A 150 -0.26 3.81 -11.08
C VAL A 150 -1.04 3.99 -12.37
N LEU A 151 -1.97 3.09 -12.66
CA LEU A 151 -2.76 3.10 -13.89
C LEU A 151 -3.76 4.26 -13.91
N GLU A 152 -3.62 5.12 -14.91
CA GLU A 152 -4.66 6.04 -15.36
C GLU A 152 -5.23 5.54 -16.69
N ILE A 153 -6.55 5.42 -16.79
CA ILE A 153 -7.24 4.99 -18.02
C ILE A 153 -7.83 6.22 -18.70
N MET A 154 -7.50 6.39 -19.99
CA MET A 154 -7.99 7.48 -20.82
C MET A 154 -9.40 7.16 -21.35
N PRO A 155 -10.20 8.16 -21.74
CA PRO A 155 -11.56 7.94 -22.25
C PRO A 155 -11.65 6.99 -23.44
N GLU A 156 -10.59 6.91 -24.25
CA GLU A 156 -10.50 6.02 -25.41
C GLU A 156 -10.18 4.55 -25.05
N GLY A 157 -9.97 4.26 -23.76
CA GLY A 157 -9.85 2.91 -23.21
C GLY A 157 -8.43 2.34 -23.14
N TYR A 158 -7.42 3.06 -23.60
CA TYR A 158 -6.01 2.76 -23.30
C TYR A 158 -5.59 3.48 -22.01
N GLY A 159 -4.45 3.10 -21.43
CA GLY A 159 -3.98 3.70 -20.18
C GLY A 159 -2.50 4.05 -20.18
N PHE A 160 -2.10 4.79 -19.15
CA PHE A 160 -0.71 5.09 -18.84
C PHE A 160 -0.43 4.76 -17.38
N LEU A 161 0.73 4.16 -17.11
CA LEU A 161 1.25 4.06 -15.75
C LEU A 161 1.95 5.37 -15.43
N ARG A 162 1.41 6.10 -14.44
CA ARG A 162 1.97 7.35 -13.94
C ARG A 162 2.97 7.07 -12.83
N SER A 163 4.10 7.77 -12.85
CA SER A 163 5.11 7.67 -11.79
C SER A 163 4.76 8.56 -10.58
N PRO A 164 4.99 8.08 -9.34
CA PRO A 164 4.89 8.92 -8.16
C PRO A 164 5.94 10.03 -8.10
N ASP A 165 7.11 9.84 -8.75
CA ASP A 165 8.20 10.84 -8.77
C ASP A 165 7.80 12.15 -9.49
N PHE A 166 6.74 12.10 -10.29
CA PHE A 166 6.16 13.24 -11.00
C PHE A 166 4.75 13.58 -10.49
N ASP A 167 4.42 13.26 -9.23
CA ASP A 167 3.10 13.54 -8.62
C ASP A 167 1.91 12.96 -9.44
N TYR A 168 2.16 11.83 -10.11
CA TYR A 168 1.27 11.20 -11.08
C TYR A 168 0.83 12.09 -12.26
N MET A 169 1.63 13.10 -12.57
CA MET A 169 1.45 13.89 -13.78
C MET A 169 1.94 13.17 -15.02
N ALA A 170 1.46 13.66 -16.16
CA ALA A 170 1.91 13.16 -17.44
C ALA A 170 3.40 13.46 -17.62
N SER A 171 4.17 12.40 -17.79
CA SER A 171 5.62 12.43 -18.01
C SER A 171 5.96 11.76 -19.35
N PRO A 172 7.02 12.18 -20.05
CA PRO A 172 7.54 11.44 -21.19
C PRO A 172 7.91 9.99 -20.87
N ASP A 173 8.22 9.70 -19.61
CA ASP A 173 8.61 8.37 -19.11
C ASP A 173 7.41 7.47 -18.77
N ASP A 174 6.18 7.93 -19.03
CA ASP A 174 4.98 7.15 -18.77
C ASP A 174 4.91 5.90 -19.64
N ILE A 175 4.35 4.83 -19.05
CA ILE A 175 4.28 3.51 -19.69
C ILE A 175 2.89 3.31 -20.26
N TYR A 176 2.79 3.16 -21.56
CA TYR A 176 1.58 2.81 -22.27
C TYR A 176 1.09 1.40 -21.91
N VAL A 177 -0.20 1.32 -21.60
CA VAL A 177 -0.93 0.07 -21.36
C VAL A 177 -2.04 -0.07 -22.39
N SER A 178 -2.02 -1.19 -23.12
CA SER A 178 -3.00 -1.44 -24.17
C SER A 178 -4.40 -1.71 -23.60
N PRO A 179 -5.48 -1.36 -24.33
CA PRO A 179 -6.84 -1.70 -23.94
C PRO A 179 -7.05 -3.21 -23.75
N SER A 180 -6.35 -4.03 -24.52
CA SER A 180 -6.41 -5.50 -24.43
C SER A 180 -5.86 -5.99 -23.08
N GLN A 181 -4.74 -5.44 -22.61
CA GLN A 181 -4.19 -5.78 -21.29
C GLN A 181 -5.12 -5.34 -20.15
N ILE A 182 -5.68 -4.13 -20.25
CA ILE A 182 -6.64 -3.61 -19.25
C ILE A 182 -7.84 -4.55 -19.13
N LYS A 183 -8.42 -4.97 -20.27
CA LYS A 183 -9.57 -5.87 -20.29
C LYS A 183 -9.23 -7.29 -19.82
N LEU A 184 -8.08 -7.83 -20.25
CA LEU A 184 -7.67 -9.20 -19.93
C LEU A 184 -7.49 -9.41 -18.42
N PHE A 185 -6.84 -8.46 -17.75
CA PHE A 185 -6.56 -8.54 -16.31
C PHE A 185 -7.59 -7.80 -15.45
N GLY A 186 -8.64 -7.22 -16.05
CA GLY A 186 -9.68 -6.49 -15.30
C GLY A 186 -9.15 -5.26 -14.56
N LEU A 187 -8.14 -4.59 -15.12
CA LEU A 187 -7.45 -3.47 -14.47
C LEU A 187 -8.37 -2.25 -14.35
N LYS A 188 -8.24 -1.52 -13.25
CA LYS A 188 -9.01 -0.31 -12.94
C LYS A 188 -8.09 0.87 -12.69
N ILE A 189 -8.65 2.07 -12.79
CA ILE A 189 -7.93 3.31 -12.42
C ILE A 189 -7.45 3.19 -10.97
N GLY A 190 -6.20 3.58 -10.73
CA GLY A 190 -5.53 3.49 -9.44
C GLY A 190 -4.75 2.20 -9.20
N ASP A 191 -4.85 1.19 -10.08
CA ASP A 191 -4.07 -0.04 -9.91
C ASP A 191 -2.58 0.24 -10.04
N THR A 192 -1.81 -0.15 -9.03
CA THR A 192 -0.35 -0.09 -9.05
C THR A 192 0.15 -1.33 -9.76
N ILE A 193 0.72 -1.14 -10.95
CA ILE A 193 1.13 -2.23 -11.83
C ILE A 193 2.65 -2.27 -11.88
N LYS A 194 3.19 -3.46 -11.63
CA LYS A 194 4.60 -3.76 -11.85
C LYS A 194 4.73 -4.75 -13.00
N GLY A 195 5.65 -4.47 -13.91
CA GLY A 195 5.88 -5.37 -15.04
C GLY A 195 7.05 -4.97 -15.93
N THR A 196 7.37 -5.86 -16.87
CA THR A 196 8.46 -5.64 -17.82
C THR A 196 8.01 -4.71 -18.93
N ILE A 197 8.82 -3.69 -19.22
CA ILE A 197 8.58 -2.68 -20.24
C ILE A 197 9.55 -2.81 -21.41
N ARG A 198 9.17 -2.26 -22.57
CA ARG A 198 10.07 -2.03 -23.71
C ARG A 198 10.16 -0.55 -24.03
N PRO A 199 11.32 -0.09 -24.55
CA PRO A 199 11.43 1.23 -25.13
C PRO A 199 10.49 1.40 -26.34
N PRO A 200 10.12 2.66 -26.67
CA PRO A 200 9.34 2.97 -27.86
C PRO A 200 10.07 2.49 -29.14
N LYS A 201 9.33 1.84 -30.05
CA LYS A 201 9.81 1.51 -31.40
C LYS A 201 9.74 2.74 -32.31
N GLU A 202 10.31 2.66 -33.50
CA GLU A 202 10.23 3.75 -34.49
C GLU A 202 8.77 4.17 -34.72
N GLY A 203 8.46 5.44 -34.43
CA GLY A 203 7.10 6.01 -34.52
C GLY A 203 6.30 6.01 -33.21
N GLU A 204 6.76 5.33 -32.16
CA GLU A 204 6.16 5.37 -30.82
C GLU A 204 6.84 6.44 -29.95
N LYS A 205 6.09 7.06 -29.04
CA LYS A 205 6.61 8.10 -28.13
C LYS A 205 6.86 7.63 -26.70
N TYR A 206 6.18 6.56 -26.28
CA TYR A 206 6.13 6.12 -24.89
C TYR A 206 6.69 4.71 -24.74
N PHE A 207 7.15 4.38 -23.54
CA PHE A 207 7.43 3.00 -23.16
C PHE A 207 6.14 2.18 -23.22
N ALA A 208 6.23 0.88 -23.49
CA ALA A 208 5.06 0.00 -23.53
C ALA A 208 5.21 -1.18 -22.58
N LEU A 209 4.14 -1.51 -21.86
CA LEU A 209 4.09 -2.68 -20.98
C LEU A 209 4.06 -3.95 -21.84
N ILE A 210 5.02 -4.85 -21.66
CA ILE A 210 5.06 -6.15 -22.34
C ILE A 210 4.30 -7.20 -21.53
N ARG A 211 4.72 -7.37 -20.27
CA ARG A 211 4.22 -8.42 -19.38
C ARG A 211 3.93 -7.82 -18.01
N LEU A 212 2.78 -8.18 -17.46
CA LEU A 212 2.37 -7.81 -16.12
C LEU A 212 2.94 -8.83 -15.13
N GLU A 213 3.63 -8.36 -14.10
CA GLU A 213 4.18 -9.23 -13.03
C GLU A 213 3.27 -9.25 -11.80
N SER A 214 2.81 -8.09 -11.33
CA SER A 214 1.91 -7.99 -10.18
C SER A 214 1.01 -6.75 -10.24
N VAL A 215 -0.16 -6.85 -9.62
CA VAL A 215 -1.12 -5.74 -9.45
C VAL A 215 -1.34 -5.51 -7.96
N ASN A 216 -1.02 -4.31 -7.46
CA ASN A 216 -1.12 -3.94 -6.03
C ASN A 216 -0.42 -4.96 -5.10
N GLY A 217 0.73 -5.50 -5.52
CA GLY A 217 1.47 -6.53 -4.78
C GLY A 217 0.89 -7.95 -4.85
N LEU A 218 -0.23 -8.15 -5.53
CA LEU A 218 -0.87 -9.46 -5.74
C LEU A 218 -0.59 -10.01 -7.13
N ASP A 219 -0.79 -11.33 -7.28
CA ASP A 219 -0.80 -11.99 -8.57
C ASP A 219 -1.91 -11.39 -9.46
N PRO A 220 -1.67 -11.13 -10.75
CA PRO A 220 -2.65 -10.50 -11.64
C PRO A 220 -3.98 -11.24 -11.74
N ILE A 221 -3.95 -12.58 -11.61
CA ILE A 221 -5.14 -13.42 -11.66
C ILE A 221 -5.97 -13.21 -10.38
N LYS A 222 -5.33 -13.25 -9.20
CA LYS A 222 -6.02 -12.98 -7.93
C LYS A 222 -6.56 -11.57 -7.85
N ALA A 223 -5.82 -10.61 -8.38
CA ALA A 223 -6.23 -9.22 -8.41
C ALA A 223 -7.49 -8.99 -9.26
N ARG A 224 -7.77 -9.86 -10.25
CA ARG A 224 -8.96 -9.78 -11.10
C ARG A 224 -10.25 -10.10 -10.34
N ASP A 225 -10.19 -11.06 -9.41
CA ASP A 225 -11.36 -11.56 -8.67
C ASP A 225 -11.67 -10.78 -7.38
N ARG A 226 -10.96 -9.67 -7.13
CA ARG A 226 -11.17 -8.83 -5.94
C ARG A 226 -12.54 -8.16 -5.93
N ILE A 227 -13.15 -8.10 -4.75
CA ILE A 227 -14.43 -7.40 -4.54
C ILE A 227 -14.19 -5.88 -4.69
N PRO A 228 -14.99 -5.17 -5.51
CA PRO A 228 -14.86 -3.72 -5.63
C PRO A 228 -15.08 -3.00 -4.28
N PHE A 229 -14.34 -1.91 -4.07
CA PHE A 229 -14.34 -1.14 -2.82
C PHE A 229 -15.75 -0.70 -2.37
N GLU A 230 -16.63 -0.37 -3.32
CA GLU A 230 -18.00 0.04 -3.07
C GLU A 230 -18.89 -1.07 -2.48
N HIS A 231 -18.54 -2.34 -2.69
CA HIS A 231 -19.28 -3.51 -2.20
C HIS A 231 -18.71 -4.08 -0.90
N LEU A 232 -17.58 -3.55 -0.41
CA LEU A 232 -17.01 -3.98 0.87
C LEU A 232 -17.84 -3.44 2.04
N THR A 233 -18.12 -4.31 3.02
CA THR A 233 -18.87 -3.96 4.22
C THR A 233 -18.05 -2.99 5.09
N PRO A 234 -18.56 -1.76 5.35
CA PRO A 234 -17.89 -0.79 6.20
C PRO A 234 -18.07 -1.14 7.69
N LEU A 235 -16.99 -1.11 8.46
CA LEU A 235 -16.97 -1.27 9.90
C LEU A 235 -16.44 -0.02 10.62
N PHE A 236 -16.75 0.09 11.91
CA PHE A 236 -16.04 1.03 12.78
C PHE A 236 -14.59 0.57 12.98
N PRO A 237 -13.63 1.49 13.10
CA PRO A 237 -12.28 1.15 13.51
C PRO A 237 -12.27 0.43 14.86
N ASN A 238 -11.63 -0.73 14.90
CA ASN A 238 -11.48 -1.58 16.08
C ASN A 238 -10.01 -1.90 16.40
N GLU A 239 -9.09 -1.41 15.57
CA GLU A 239 -7.65 -1.57 15.72
C GLU A 239 -7.04 -0.17 15.79
N LYS A 240 -6.37 0.13 16.90
CA LYS A 240 -5.79 1.45 17.18
C LYS A 240 -4.38 1.53 16.58
N PHE A 241 -4.05 2.65 15.93
CA PHE A 241 -2.66 2.96 15.60
C PHE A 241 -1.90 3.30 16.88
N ASP A 242 -0.82 2.58 17.13
CA ASP A 242 0.14 2.98 18.14
C ASP A 242 1.01 4.10 17.59
N ILE A 243 0.91 5.27 18.21
CA ILE A 243 1.71 6.45 17.86
C ILE A 243 2.68 6.84 18.97
N THR A 244 2.83 6.04 20.03
CA THR A 244 3.54 6.44 21.25
C THR A 244 4.75 5.57 21.62
N THR A 245 4.83 4.33 21.12
CA THR A 245 5.88 3.39 21.56
C THR A 245 7.29 3.84 21.19
N ASN A 246 7.57 4.07 19.91
CA ASN A 246 8.91 4.49 19.44
C ASN A 246 9.05 6.01 19.28
N CYS A 247 7.93 6.74 19.22
CA CYS A 247 7.89 8.21 19.19
C CYS A 247 7.17 8.72 20.43
N LYS A 248 7.91 9.27 21.40
CA LYS A 248 7.36 9.76 22.68
C LYS A 248 7.26 11.28 22.72
N THR A 249 6.83 11.89 21.63
CA THR A 249 6.57 13.34 21.66
C THR A 249 5.38 13.62 22.57
N LEU A 250 5.33 14.82 23.14
CA LEU A 250 4.19 15.21 23.95
C LEU A 250 2.90 15.20 23.11
N SER A 251 2.96 15.61 21.84
CA SER A 251 1.80 15.66 20.94
C SER A 251 1.22 14.28 20.65
N THR A 252 2.05 13.32 20.27
CA THR A 252 1.59 11.94 20.01
C THR A 252 0.99 11.31 21.26
N ARG A 253 1.59 11.52 22.43
CA ARG A 253 1.05 11.04 23.71
C ARG A 253 -0.31 11.65 24.06
N ILE A 254 -0.50 12.95 23.85
CA ILE A 254 -1.78 13.63 24.09
C ILE A 254 -2.84 13.15 23.10
N ILE A 255 -2.51 13.03 21.82
CA ILE A 255 -3.42 12.50 20.79
C ILE A 255 -3.84 11.08 21.15
N ASP A 256 -2.90 10.23 21.55
CA ASP A 256 -3.18 8.84 21.92
C ASP A 256 -4.18 8.68 23.08
N LEU A 257 -4.17 9.63 24.03
CA LEU A 257 -5.07 9.65 25.18
C LEU A 257 -6.45 10.24 24.86
N PHE A 258 -6.51 11.35 24.13
CA PHE A 258 -7.74 12.14 23.97
C PHE A 258 -8.37 12.08 22.59
N CYS A 259 -7.64 11.59 21.59
CA CYS A 259 -8.11 11.49 20.22
C CYS A 259 -7.49 10.24 19.54
N PRO A 260 -7.77 9.03 20.06
CA PRO A 260 -7.16 7.80 19.57
C PRO A 260 -7.50 7.57 18.10
N ILE A 261 -6.49 7.23 17.30
CA ILE A 261 -6.65 7.05 15.85
C ILE A 261 -6.73 5.56 15.54
N GLY A 262 -7.81 5.13 14.89
CA GLY A 262 -7.97 3.74 14.45
C GLY A 262 -7.65 3.51 12.97
N LYS A 263 -7.36 2.26 12.60
CA LYS A 263 -7.32 1.81 11.21
C LYS A 263 -8.70 1.95 10.58
N GLY A 264 -8.83 2.85 9.61
CA GLY A 264 -10.10 3.22 9.00
C GLY A 264 -10.70 4.53 9.52
N GLN A 265 -9.97 5.31 10.32
CA GLN A 265 -10.46 6.57 10.88
C GLN A 265 -10.68 7.65 9.81
N ARG A 266 -11.73 8.46 10.00
CA ARG A 266 -11.99 9.72 9.29
C ARG A 266 -11.73 10.89 10.24
N GLY A 267 -10.47 11.32 10.30
CA GLY A 267 -10.02 12.36 11.22
C GLY A 267 -9.94 13.73 10.56
N LEU A 268 -10.43 14.74 11.28
CA LEU A 268 -10.24 16.16 10.95
C LEU A 268 -9.33 16.81 11.98
N ILE A 269 -8.22 17.38 11.52
CA ILE A 269 -7.35 18.24 12.31
C ILE A 269 -7.79 19.68 12.05
N VAL A 270 -8.60 20.21 12.96
CA VAL A 270 -9.19 21.54 12.86
C VAL A 270 -8.18 22.56 13.36
N SER A 271 -7.78 23.50 12.50
CA SER A 271 -6.67 24.38 12.83
C SER A 271 -6.86 25.78 12.24
N GLN A 272 -6.51 26.80 13.03
CA GLN A 272 -6.29 28.14 12.46
C GLN A 272 -4.91 28.23 11.79
N PRO A 273 -4.69 29.20 10.90
CA PRO A 273 -3.36 29.52 10.40
C PRO A 273 -2.36 29.78 11.54
N LYS A 274 -1.12 29.27 11.39
CA LYS A 274 0.00 29.40 12.36
C LYS A 274 -0.21 28.70 13.72
N SER A 275 -1.08 27.69 13.79
CA SER A 275 -1.30 26.88 15.00
C SER A 275 -0.31 25.71 15.18
N GLY A 276 0.51 25.40 14.16
CA GLY A 276 1.46 24.28 14.19
C GLY A 276 0.99 23.00 13.49
N LYS A 277 0.01 23.09 12.56
CA LYS A 277 -0.54 21.94 11.80
C LYS A 277 0.53 21.03 11.20
N THR A 278 1.54 21.62 10.55
CA THR A 278 2.52 20.87 9.74
C THR A 278 3.41 20.01 10.62
N VAL A 279 3.89 20.57 11.73
CA VAL A 279 4.72 19.84 12.71
C VAL A 279 3.93 18.68 13.32
N LEU A 280 2.67 18.92 13.69
CA LEU A 280 1.81 17.88 14.23
C LEU A 280 1.56 16.74 13.22
N LEU A 281 1.31 17.08 11.95
CA LEU A 281 1.11 16.11 10.89
C LEU A 281 2.37 15.28 10.65
N GLN A 282 3.56 15.91 10.63
CA GLN A 282 4.86 15.23 10.54
C GLN A 282 5.09 14.27 11.72
N GLU A 283 4.75 14.68 12.94
CA GLU A 283 4.87 13.82 14.13
C GLU A 283 3.97 12.58 14.04
N ILE A 284 2.71 12.76 13.63
CA ILE A 284 1.78 11.63 13.43
C ILE A 284 2.30 10.70 12.33
N ALA A 285 2.75 11.27 11.21
CA ALA A 285 3.25 10.50 10.08
C ALA A 285 4.49 9.68 10.44
N ASN A 286 5.46 10.29 11.12
CA ASN A 286 6.65 9.59 11.58
C ASN A 286 6.35 8.52 12.62
N ALA A 287 5.41 8.77 13.54
CA ALA A 287 4.99 7.80 14.53
C ALA A 287 4.34 6.56 13.89
N ILE A 288 3.41 6.76 12.94
CA ILE A 288 2.78 5.67 12.20
C ILE A 288 3.82 4.94 11.35
N ALA A 289 4.70 5.64 10.61
CA ALA A 289 5.71 5.01 9.76
C ALA A 289 6.74 4.17 10.54
N MET A 290 7.02 4.53 11.81
CA MET A 290 7.92 3.77 12.67
C MET A 290 7.23 2.58 13.35
N ASN A 291 6.02 2.77 13.85
CA ASN A 291 5.32 1.73 14.62
C ASN A 291 4.53 0.75 13.74
N HIS A 292 4.14 1.19 12.54
CA HIS A 292 3.32 0.43 11.58
C HIS A 292 3.96 0.43 10.18
N PRO A 293 5.10 -0.25 9.99
CA PRO A 293 5.78 -0.32 8.69
C PRO A 293 4.98 -1.09 7.62
N GLU A 294 3.96 -1.86 8.02
CA GLU A 294 3.04 -2.57 7.12
C GLU A 294 2.04 -1.63 6.42
N VAL A 295 1.83 -0.44 6.98
CA VAL A 295 0.82 0.52 6.50
C VAL A 295 1.38 1.34 5.36
N TYR A 296 0.63 1.42 4.26
CA TYR A 296 1.00 2.26 3.14
C TYR A 296 0.58 3.71 3.40
N MET A 297 1.55 4.61 3.56
CA MET A 297 1.29 6.01 3.86
C MET A 297 1.48 6.91 2.64
N ILE A 298 0.45 7.69 2.36
CA ILE A 298 0.43 8.71 1.31
C ILE A 298 0.20 10.07 1.97
N ILE A 299 1.07 11.04 1.69
CA ILE A 299 0.87 12.42 2.08
C ILE A 299 0.43 13.18 0.85
N LEU A 300 -0.79 13.72 0.88
CA LEU A 300 -1.39 14.49 -0.20
C LEU A 300 -1.41 15.97 0.17
N LEU A 301 -0.58 16.76 -0.51
CA LEU A 301 -0.47 18.21 -0.30
C LEU A 301 -1.15 18.95 -1.44
N ILE A 302 -2.21 19.72 -1.15
CA ILE A 302 -3.03 20.42 -2.15
C ILE A 302 -3.01 21.91 -1.88
N ASP A 303 -2.63 22.68 -2.92
CA ASP A 303 -2.62 24.14 -2.91
C ASP A 303 -1.79 24.69 -1.72
N GLU A 304 -0.68 24.00 -1.43
CA GLU A 304 0.27 24.36 -0.38
C GLU A 304 1.56 24.93 -0.98
N ARG A 305 2.37 25.59 -0.13
CA ARG A 305 3.60 26.23 -0.59
C ARG A 305 4.71 25.23 -0.95
N PRO A 306 5.52 25.47 -2.00
CA PRO A 306 6.61 24.58 -2.41
C PRO A 306 7.63 24.28 -1.30
N GLU A 307 7.93 25.26 -0.44
CA GLU A 307 8.84 25.06 0.69
C GLU A 307 8.26 24.12 1.77
N GLU A 308 6.95 24.16 2.00
CA GLU A 308 6.26 23.27 2.94
C GLU A 308 6.20 21.83 2.37
N VAL A 309 6.03 21.69 1.05
CA VAL A 309 6.12 20.40 0.34
C VAL A 309 7.51 19.79 0.48
N THR A 310 8.54 20.59 0.23
CA THR A 310 9.94 20.13 0.33
C THR A 310 10.29 19.73 1.75
N ASP A 311 9.82 20.49 2.74
CA ASP A 311 10.03 20.18 4.16
C ASP A 311 9.39 18.84 4.54
N MET A 312 8.15 18.60 4.14
CA MET A 312 7.44 17.33 4.38
C MET A 312 8.16 16.14 3.73
N ALA A 313 8.55 16.26 2.46
CA ALA A 313 9.22 15.21 1.71
C ALA A 313 10.58 14.79 2.29
N ARG A 314 11.29 15.70 2.96
CA ARG A 314 12.59 15.42 3.58
C ARG A 314 12.50 14.81 4.97
N HIS A 315 11.42 15.06 5.69
CA HIS A 315 11.29 14.70 7.11
C HIS A 315 10.39 13.48 7.38
N VAL A 316 9.61 13.03 6.40
CA VAL A 316 8.69 11.91 6.57
C VAL A 316 8.99 10.78 5.60
N LYS A 317 9.05 9.56 6.13
CA LYS A 317 9.19 8.34 5.33
C LYS A 317 7.81 7.88 4.83
N ALA A 318 7.31 8.55 3.81
CA ALA A 318 6.05 8.24 3.15
C ALA A 318 6.10 8.63 1.67
N GLU A 319 5.13 8.15 0.88
CA GLU A 319 4.93 8.66 -0.47
C GLU A 319 4.32 10.06 -0.39
N VAL A 320 5.06 11.10 -0.81
CA VAL A 320 4.58 12.48 -0.79
C VAL A 320 4.15 12.88 -2.19
N ILE A 321 2.86 13.14 -2.37
CA ILE A 321 2.25 13.58 -3.61
C ILE A 321 1.73 15.01 -3.40
N SER A 322 2.11 15.91 -4.29
CA SER A 322 1.83 17.34 -4.12
C SER A 322 1.28 18.00 -5.37
N SER A 323 0.50 19.06 -5.16
CA SER A 323 0.13 20.02 -6.17
C SER A 323 0.18 21.40 -5.53
N THR A 324 1.24 22.15 -5.81
CA THR A 324 1.47 23.48 -5.21
C THR A 324 0.43 24.51 -5.69
N PHE A 325 0.34 25.64 -5.00
CA PHE A 325 -0.60 26.73 -5.34
C PHE A 325 -0.37 27.35 -6.73
N ASP A 326 0.76 27.08 -7.38
CA ASP A 326 1.06 27.55 -8.74
C ASP A 326 0.25 26.81 -9.82
N GLU A 327 -0.35 25.69 -9.46
CA GLU A 327 -1.06 24.80 -10.36
C GLU A 327 -2.57 25.12 -10.44
N PRO A 328 -3.24 24.80 -11.57
CA PRO A 328 -4.67 25.05 -11.71
C PRO A 328 -5.53 24.08 -10.87
N ALA A 329 -6.74 24.52 -10.52
CA ALA A 329 -7.67 23.75 -9.70
C ALA A 329 -8.03 22.37 -10.30
N GLU A 330 -8.10 22.27 -11.64
CA GLU A 330 -8.32 21.01 -12.35
C GLU A 330 -7.23 19.98 -12.03
N LYS A 331 -5.98 20.43 -11.89
CA LYS A 331 -4.84 19.57 -11.57
C LYS A 331 -4.95 19.02 -10.15
N HIS A 332 -5.28 19.88 -9.18
CA HIS A 332 -5.53 19.46 -7.79
C HIS A 332 -6.59 18.37 -7.71
N VAL A 333 -7.72 18.58 -8.40
CA VAL A 333 -8.82 17.63 -8.45
C VAL A 333 -8.40 16.31 -9.11
N LYS A 334 -7.63 16.38 -10.21
CA LYS A 334 -7.13 15.20 -10.91
C LYS A 334 -6.23 14.34 -10.01
N ILE A 335 -5.22 14.94 -9.38
CA ILE A 335 -4.28 14.24 -8.49
C ILE A 335 -5.03 13.60 -7.33
N ALA A 336 -5.88 14.37 -6.65
CA ALA A 336 -6.63 13.86 -5.51
C ALA A 336 -7.51 12.65 -5.89
N ASN A 337 -8.20 12.70 -7.04
CA ASN A 337 -8.98 11.56 -7.50
C ASN A 337 -8.12 10.33 -7.79
N LEU A 338 -6.96 10.50 -8.42
CA LEU A 338 -6.07 9.36 -8.73
C LEU A 338 -5.48 8.74 -7.45
N VAL A 339 -5.06 9.57 -6.49
CA VAL A 339 -4.59 9.13 -5.16
C VAL A 339 -5.69 8.37 -4.42
N LEU A 340 -6.93 8.87 -4.46
CA LEU A 340 -8.06 8.19 -3.84
C LEU A 340 -8.33 6.83 -4.49
N GLU A 341 -8.35 6.77 -5.82
CA GLU A 341 -8.56 5.51 -6.53
C GLU A 341 -7.43 4.53 -6.24
N LYS A 342 -6.16 4.97 -6.21
CA LYS A 342 -5.03 4.14 -5.77
C LYS A 342 -5.26 3.55 -4.39
N ALA A 343 -5.60 4.39 -3.41
CA ALA A 343 -5.84 3.95 -2.05
C ALA A 343 -6.98 2.92 -1.96
N LYS A 344 -8.07 3.11 -2.70
CA LYS A 344 -9.16 2.11 -2.78
C LYS A 344 -8.68 0.78 -3.34
N ARG A 345 -7.92 0.78 -4.43
CA ARG A 345 -7.38 -0.44 -5.06
C ARG A 345 -6.45 -1.21 -4.11
N MET A 346 -5.65 -0.49 -3.33
CA MET A 346 -4.79 -1.10 -2.31
C MET A 346 -5.60 -1.75 -1.17
N VAL A 347 -6.69 -1.09 -0.73
CA VAL A 347 -7.59 -1.63 0.31
C VAL A 347 -8.39 -2.85 -0.19
N GLU A 348 -8.85 -2.84 -1.45
CA GLU A 348 -9.42 -4.02 -2.11
C GLU A 348 -8.44 -5.20 -2.13
N SER A 349 -7.15 -4.89 -2.15
CA SER A 349 -6.06 -5.89 -2.14
C SER A 349 -5.60 -6.26 -0.72
N GLY A 350 -6.30 -5.82 0.33
CA GLY A 350 -6.03 -6.17 1.73
C GLY A 350 -5.04 -5.27 2.47
N HIS A 351 -4.59 -4.16 1.87
CA HIS A 351 -3.61 -3.27 2.52
C HIS A 351 -4.28 -2.25 3.45
N ASP A 352 -3.65 -1.96 4.56
CA ASP A 352 -3.97 -0.79 5.39
C ASP A 352 -3.30 0.45 4.78
N VAL A 353 -4.10 1.46 4.45
CA VAL A 353 -3.65 2.69 3.78
C VAL A 353 -3.99 3.90 4.65
N VAL A 354 -3.04 4.82 4.79
CA VAL A 354 -3.23 6.11 5.47
C VAL A 354 -2.98 7.23 4.48
N ILE A 355 -3.95 8.12 4.32
CA ILE A 355 -3.79 9.38 3.59
C ILE A 355 -3.75 10.53 4.59
N LEU A 356 -2.66 11.29 4.59
CA LEU A 356 -2.53 12.56 5.30
C LEU A 356 -2.78 13.69 4.31
N LEU A 357 -3.93 14.36 4.41
CA LEU A 357 -4.35 15.40 3.48
C LEU A 357 -4.17 16.80 4.07
N ASP A 358 -3.33 17.62 3.45
CA ASP A 358 -3.16 19.04 3.79
C ASP A 358 -3.47 19.92 2.56
N SER A 359 -4.68 20.45 2.38
CA SER A 359 -5.84 20.42 3.29
C SER A 359 -7.15 20.08 2.58
N ILE A 360 -8.14 19.58 3.34
CA ILE A 360 -9.47 19.29 2.79
C ILE A 360 -10.23 20.55 2.40
N THR A 361 -9.99 21.67 3.10
CA THR A 361 -10.59 22.96 2.80
C THR A 361 -10.16 23.46 1.42
N ARG A 362 -8.86 23.38 1.12
CA ARG A 362 -8.32 23.76 -0.19
C ARG A 362 -8.78 22.82 -1.30
N LEU A 363 -8.82 21.51 -1.04
CA LEU A 363 -9.37 20.55 -1.99
C LEU A 363 -10.84 20.86 -2.32
N ALA A 364 -11.67 21.15 -1.31
CA ALA A 364 -13.07 21.52 -1.52
C ALA A 364 -13.22 22.82 -2.32
N ARG A 365 -12.35 23.82 -2.10
CA ARG A 365 -12.28 25.03 -2.93
C ARG A 365 -11.96 24.70 -4.40
N ALA A 366 -10.98 23.84 -4.65
CA ALA A 366 -10.64 23.42 -6.01
C ALA A 366 -11.83 22.73 -6.70
N PHE A 367 -12.54 21.83 -6.01
CA PHE A 367 -13.76 21.22 -6.52
C PHE A 367 -14.88 22.23 -6.79
N ASN A 368 -15.01 23.27 -5.98
CA ASN A 368 -15.98 24.33 -6.18
C ASN A 368 -15.68 25.16 -7.44
N THR A 369 -14.41 25.48 -7.68
CA THR A 369 -13.99 26.22 -8.88
C THR A 369 -14.21 25.43 -10.16
N VAL A 370 -13.98 24.11 -10.14
CA VAL A 370 -14.12 23.22 -11.31
C VAL A 370 -15.57 22.76 -11.53
N ALA A 371 -16.45 22.92 -10.54
CA ALA A 371 -17.84 22.49 -10.65
C ALA A 371 -18.59 23.32 -11.72
N PRO A 372 -19.40 22.68 -12.57
CA PRO A 372 -20.26 23.41 -13.48
C PRO A 372 -21.29 24.22 -12.69
N ALA A 373 -21.55 25.45 -13.11
CA ALA A 373 -22.50 26.35 -12.45
C ALA A 373 -23.89 25.69 -12.39
N SER A 374 -24.39 25.46 -11.17
CA SER A 374 -25.68 24.82 -10.94
C SER A 374 -26.85 25.81 -10.88
N GLY A 375 -26.53 27.12 -10.82
CA GLY A 375 -27.49 28.20 -10.58
C GLY A 375 -27.99 28.26 -9.13
N LYS A 376 -27.57 27.33 -8.27
CA LYS A 376 -27.91 27.25 -6.84
C LYS A 376 -26.64 27.37 -6.00
N VAL A 377 -26.40 28.58 -5.52
CA VAL A 377 -25.25 28.90 -4.67
C VAL A 377 -25.70 28.93 -3.21
N LEU A 378 -25.05 28.15 -2.37
CA LEU A 378 -25.22 28.12 -0.92
C LEU A 378 -24.58 29.37 -0.29
N SER A 379 -24.82 29.54 1.01
CA SER A 379 -24.12 30.58 1.79
C SER A 379 -22.61 30.46 1.61
N GLY A 380 -21.91 31.60 1.53
CA GLY A 380 -20.46 31.62 1.37
C GLY A 380 -19.95 31.37 -0.05
N GLY A 381 -20.82 31.31 -1.08
CA GLY A 381 -20.39 31.18 -2.48
C GLY A 381 -20.08 29.75 -2.92
N VAL A 382 -20.56 28.76 -2.16
CA VAL A 382 -20.35 27.33 -2.46
C VAL A 382 -21.47 26.84 -3.38
N GLU A 383 -21.11 26.25 -4.51
CA GLU A 383 -22.06 25.60 -5.41
C GLU A 383 -22.69 24.37 -4.72
N SER A 384 -24.01 24.22 -4.83
CA SER A 384 -24.75 23.16 -4.13
C SER A 384 -24.24 21.74 -4.39
N ASN A 385 -23.74 21.47 -5.60
CA ASN A 385 -23.21 20.17 -5.99
C ASN A 385 -21.68 20.04 -5.79
N ALA A 386 -20.97 21.12 -5.49
CA ALA A 386 -19.51 21.11 -5.41
C ALA A 386 -18.98 20.26 -4.26
N LEU A 387 -19.68 20.23 -3.12
CA LEU A 387 -19.24 19.49 -1.94
C LEU A 387 -19.47 17.98 -2.03
N HIS A 388 -20.24 17.49 -3.01
CA HIS A 388 -20.53 16.06 -3.13
C HIS A 388 -19.27 15.22 -3.36
N LYS A 389 -18.39 15.64 -4.27
CA LYS A 389 -17.14 14.92 -4.59
C LYS A 389 -16.14 14.95 -3.41
N PRO A 390 -15.82 16.10 -2.80
CA PRO A 390 -15.01 16.16 -1.58
C PRO A 390 -15.56 15.32 -0.43
N LYS A 391 -16.88 15.31 -0.21
CA LYS A 391 -17.52 14.44 0.80
C LYS A 391 -17.32 12.97 0.49
N LYS A 392 -17.45 12.57 -0.79
CA LYS A 392 -17.16 11.20 -1.21
C LYS A 392 -15.68 10.83 -1.01
N PHE A 393 -14.77 11.77 -1.23
CA PHE A 393 -13.33 11.59 -0.97
C PHE A 393 -13.10 11.30 0.52
N PHE A 394 -13.56 12.18 1.41
CA PHE A 394 -13.33 12.03 2.85
C PHE A 394 -14.12 10.86 3.46
N GLY A 395 -15.35 10.64 2.98
CA GLY A 395 -16.20 9.51 3.35
C GLY A 395 -15.73 8.16 2.79
N ALA A 396 -14.71 8.13 1.93
CA ALA A 396 -14.12 6.88 1.49
C ALA A 396 -13.43 6.16 2.66
N ALA A 397 -12.82 6.90 3.60
CA ALA A 397 -12.12 6.31 4.73
C ALA A 397 -13.06 5.48 5.61
N ARG A 398 -12.69 4.23 5.81
CA ARG A 398 -13.44 3.20 6.54
C ARG A 398 -12.54 2.01 6.82
N LYS A 399 -12.83 1.26 7.89
CA LYS A 399 -12.36 -0.12 8.03
C LYS A 399 -13.29 -1.00 7.18
N VAL A 400 -12.75 -2.00 6.49
CA VAL A 400 -13.57 -2.95 5.73
C VAL A 400 -13.48 -4.34 6.36
N GLU A 401 -14.57 -5.09 6.27
CA GLU A 401 -14.61 -6.49 6.66
C GLU A 401 -13.88 -7.36 5.63
N PHE A 402 -13.04 -8.30 6.07
CA PHE A 402 -12.23 -9.19 5.21
C PHE A 402 -11.29 -8.49 4.20
N GLY A 403 -10.97 -7.22 4.44
CA GLY A 403 -10.02 -6.45 3.63
C GLY A 403 -9.11 -5.58 4.50
N GLY A 404 -8.50 -4.58 3.87
CA GLY A 404 -7.63 -3.62 4.56
C GLY A 404 -8.37 -2.53 5.32
N SER A 405 -7.81 -1.34 5.34
CA SER A 405 -8.48 -0.15 5.88
C SER A 405 -8.02 1.10 5.15
N LEU A 406 -8.93 2.06 4.97
CA LEU A 406 -8.58 3.38 4.48
C LEU A 406 -8.73 4.39 5.61
N THR A 407 -7.62 4.92 6.09
CA THR A 407 -7.59 6.00 7.08
C THR A 407 -7.32 7.31 6.33
N ILE A 408 -8.11 8.35 6.59
CA ILE A 408 -7.86 9.70 6.08
C ILE A 408 -7.81 10.64 7.27
N LEU A 409 -6.65 11.27 7.47
CA LEU A 409 -6.49 12.39 8.40
C LEU A 409 -6.31 13.65 7.57
N ALA A 410 -7.26 14.56 7.64
CA ALA A 410 -7.23 15.77 6.85
C ALA A 410 -7.20 17.01 7.73
N THR A 411 -6.40 18.00 7.35
CA THR A 411 -6.44 19.32 8.00
C THR A 411 -7.62 20.11 7.47
N ALA A 412 -8.33 20.79 8.37
CA ALA A 412 -9.41 21.72 8.05
C ALA A 412 -9.07 23.10 8.61
N LEU A 413 -9.16 24.12 7.76
CA LEU A 413 -8.90 25.50 8.15
C LEU A 413 -10.17 26.14 8.70
N ILE A 414 -10.05 26.76 9.88
CA ILE A 414 -11.08 27.58 10.50
C ILE A 414 -10.56 29.00 10.79
N ASP A 415 -11.46 29.93 11.07
CA ASP A 415 -11.14 31.34 11.39
C ASP A 415 -10.29 32.04 10.32
N THR A 416 -10.48 31.68 9.05
CA THR A 416 -9.79 32.31 7.90
C THR A 416 -10.39 33.67 7.52
N GLY A 417 -11.57 33.99 8.07
CA GLY A 417 -12.39 35.13 7.67
C GLY A 417 -13.24 34.88 6.42
N SER A 418 -13.21 33.67 5.86
CA SER A 418 -14.03 33.26 4.72
C SER A 418 -15.25 32.46 5.17
N ARG A 419 -16.45 32.97 4.88
CA ARG A 419 -17.71 32.22 5.09
C ARG A 419 -17.76 30.92 4.30
N MET A 420 -17.05 30.85 3.17
CA MET A 420 -16.94 29.62 2.38
C MET A 420 -16.31 28.49 3.21
N ASP A 421 -15.24 28.81 3.95
CA ASP A 421 -14.49 27.82 4.72
C ASP A 421 -15.29 27.35 5.94
N GLU A 422 -16.06 28.25 6.57
CA GLU A 422 -16.98 27.89 7.66
C GLU A 422 -18.03 26.88 7.20
N VAL A 423 -18.65 27.11 6.03
CA VAL A 423 -19.63 26.17 5.44
C VAL A 423 -18.97 24.85 5.08
N ILE A 424 -17.78 24.88 4.49
CA ILE A 424 -17.00 23.67 4.17
C ILE A 424 -16.71 22.87 5.44
N PHE A 425 -16.28 23.54 6.50
CA PHE A 425 -15.93 22.91 7.77
C PHE A 425 -17.13 22.20 8.40
N GLU A 426 -18.27 22.87 8.53
CA GLU A 426 -19.49 22.29 9.11
C GLU A 426 -19.96 21.04 8.35
N GLU A 427 -19.85 21.06 7.02
CA GLU A 427 -20.22 19.92 6.17
C GLU A 427 -19.32 18.70 6.34
N PHE A 428 -18.02 18.91 6.60
CA PHE A 428 -17.08 17.83 6.86
C PHE A 428 -17.11 17.34 8.31
N LYS A 429 -17.40 18.22 9.27
CA LYS A 429 -17.58 17.88 10.68
C LYS A 429 -18.64 16.79 10.87
N GLY A 430 -19.75 16.89 10.13
CA GLY A 430 -20.79 15.85 10.12
C GLY A 430 -20.35 14.50 9.52
N THR A 431 -19.35 14.51 8.63
CA THR A 431 -18.85 13.33 7.89
C THR A 431 -17.75 12.58 8.66
N GLY A 432 -16.94 13.32 9.43
CA GLY A 432 -15.84 12.79 10.24
C GLY A 432 -16.29 12.01 11.47
N ASN A 433 -15.39 11.18 12.00
CA ASN A 433 -15.59 10.45 13.26
C ASN A 433 -14.46 10.71 14.28
N MET A 434 -13.49 11.56 13.95
CA MET A 434 -12.45 12.07 14.85
C MET A 434 -12.25 13.56 14.57
N GLU A 435 -12.16 14.36 15.63
CA GLU A 435 -11.90 15.80 15.58
C GLU A 435 -10.76 16.14 16.55
N LEU A 436 -9.68 16.69 16.02
CA LEU A 436 -8.54 17.19 16.79
C LEU A 436 -8.45 18.70 16.58
N GLN A 437 -8.76 19.48 17.60
CA GLN A 437 -8.82 20.93 17.49
C GLN A 437 -7.51 21.56 17.98
N LEU A 438 -6.95 22.46 17.18
CA LEU A 438 -5.82 23.30 17.56
C LEU A 438 -6.30 24.70 17.92
N ASP A 439 -5.72 25.29 18.96
CA ASP A 439 -6.03 26.65 19.41
C ASP A 439 -4.85 27.60 19.17
N ARG A 440 -5.08 28.61 18.33
CA ARG A 440 -4.14 29.70 18.07
C ARG A 440 -3.71 30.46 19.33
N LYS A 441 -4.54 30.55 20.37
CA LYS A 441 -4.18 31.24 21.63
C LYS A 441 -3.00 30.54 22.32
N LEU A 442 -2.99 29.21 22.33
CA LEU A 442 -1.88 28.41 22.85
C LEU A 442 -0.61 28.64 22.02
N ALA A 443 -0.73 28.58 20.69
CA ALA A 443 0.39 28.80 19.78
C ALA A 443 1.00 30.21 19.91
N ASN A 444 0.18 31.26 20.05
CA ASN A 444 0.64 32.63 20.26
C ASN A 444 1.43 32.79 21.57
N LYS A 445 1.08 32.01 22.60
CA LYS A 445 1.80 31.93 23.88
C LYS A 445 2.99 30.96 23.86
N ARG A 446 3.27 30.34 22.71
CA ARG A 446 4.33 29.34 22.49
C ARG A 446 4.15 28.06 23.33
N ILE A 447 2.92 27.72 23.65
CA ILE A 447 2.57 26.46 24.31
C ILE A 447 2.30 25.42 23.21
N TYR A 448 3.16 24.40 23.12
CA TYR A 448 3.06 23.31 22.14
C TYR A 448 3.05 21.94 22.83
N PRO A 449 2.22 20.98 22.36
CA PRO A 449 1.32 21.07 21.21
C PRO A 449 0.13 22.00 21.50
N ALA A 450 -0.30 22.76 20.50
CA ALA A 450 -1.38 23.74 20.63
C ALA A 450 -2.77 23.06 20.50
N ILE A 451 -2.98 21.94 21.18
CA ILE A 451 -4.22 21.14 21.11
C ILE A 451 -5.22 21.63 22.16
N ASP A 452 -6.45 21.89 21.73
CA ASP A 452 -7.60 22.07 22.62
C ASP A 452 -8.14 20.68 23.02
N VAL A 453 -7.70 20.21 24.18
CA VAL A 453 -8.03 18.86 24.67
C VAL A 453 -9.52 18.69 24.98
N PRO A 454 -10.21 19.61 25.67
CA PRO A 454 -11.66 19.53 25.88
C PRO A 454 -12.48 19.46 24.59
N ALA A 455 -12.07 20.16 23.54
CA ALA A 455 -12.78 20.17 22.26
C ALA A 455 -12.46 18.97 21.36
N SER A 456 -11.37 18.25 21.63
CA SER A 456 -10.91 17.12 20.82
C SER A 456 -11.54 15.79 21.25
N SER A 457 -12.00 15.00 20.27
CA SER A 457 -12.68 13.73 20.55
C SER A 457 -12.65 12.75 19.38
N THR A 458 -12.82 11.47 19.71
CA THR A 458 -13.04 10.40 18.73
C THR A 458 -14.35 9.68 19.05
N ARG A 459 -15.20 9.49 18.04
CA ARG A 459 -16.46 8.75 18.19
C ARG A 459 -16.15 7.27 18.37
N ARG A 460 -16.92 6.60 19.25
CA ARG A 460 -16.77 5.17 19.56
C ARG A 460 -15.36 4.80 20.05
N GLU A 461 -14.72 5.69 20.82
CA GLU A 461 -13.36 5.46 21.36
C GLU A 461 -13.26 4.20 22.26
N GLU A 462 -14.39 3.70 22.77
CA GLU A 462 -14.47 2.44 23.52
C GLU A 462 -14.15 1.18 22.68
N LEU A 463 -14.11 1.28 21.36
CA LEU A 463 -13.66 0.21 20.46
C LEU A 463 -12.14 0.21 20.28
N LEU A 464 -11.47 1.32 20.58
CA LEU A 464 -10.03 1.52 20.37
C LEU A 464 -9.23 1.48 21.67
N VAL A 465 -9.89 1.73 22.80
CA VAL A 465 -9.27 1.87 24.11
C VAL A 465 -9.87 0.87 25.08
N GLU A 466 -9.01 0.19 25.84
CA GLU A 466 -9.45 -0.75 26.87
C GLU A 466 -10.32 -0.10 27.94
N LYS A 467 -11.32 -0.84 28.45
CA LYS A 467 -12.30 -0.32 29.41
C LYS A 467 -11.68 0.32 30.66
N ASN A 468 -10.60 -0.25 31.19
CA ASN A 468 -9.93 0.25 32.39
C ASN A 468 -9.26 1.62 32.15
N ILE A 469 -8.65 1.78 30.97
CA ILE A 469 -8.02 3.04 30.55
C ILE A 469 -9.11 4.08 30.28
N LEU A 470 -10.18 3.68 29.59
CA LEU A 470 -11.30 4.56 29.25
C LEU A 470 -11.96 5.20 30.48
N GLN A 471 -12.17 4.43 31.56
CA GLN A 471 -12.71 4.98 32.81
C GLN A 471 -11.81 6.08 33.40
N ARG A 472 -10.49 5.89 33.36
CA ARG A 472 -9.53 6.89 33.86
C ARG A 472 -9.51 8.13 32.97
N LEU A 473 -9.54 7.94 31.65
CA LEU A 473 -9.65 9.02 30.68
C LEU A 473 -10.92 9.84 30.91
N TRP A 474 -12.03 9.20 31.24
CA TRP A 474 -13.29 9.90 31.51
C TRP A 474 -13.19 10.80 32.75
N ILE A 475 -12.57 10.32 33.83
CA ILE A 475 -12.28 11.13 35.02
C ILE A 475 -11.38 12.31 34.67
N LEU A 476 -10.31 12.05 33.91
CA LEU A 476 -9.38 13.09 33.45
C LEU A 476 -10.08 14.14 32.60
N ARG A 477 -10.91 13.74 31.62
CA ARG A 477 -11.70 14.66 30.78
C ARG A 477 -12.63 15.53 31.62
N LYS A 478 -13.31 14.95 32.62
CA LYS A 478 -14.18 15.69 33.53
C LYS A 478 -13.42 16.69 34.40
N TYR A 479 -12.20 16.36 34.81
CA TYR A 479 -11.35 17.28 35.55
C TYR A 479 -10.85 18.44 34.66
N LEU A 480 -10.49 18.14 33.41
CA LEU A 480 -10.00 19.14 32.45
C LEU A 480 -11.13 20.04 31.88
N SER A 481 -12.39 19.59 31.90
CA SER A 481 -13.51 20.38 31.35
C SER A 481 -13.81 21.65 32.13
N ASP A 482 -13.41 21.70 33.41
CA ASP A 482 -13.59 22.89 34.25
C ASP A 482 -12.44 23.92 34.07
N MET A 483 -11.41 23.56 33.31
CA MET A 483 -10.23 24.40 33.05
C MET A 483 -10.33 25.11 31.71
N ASN A 484 -9.66 26.26 31.60
CA ASN A 484 -9.41 26.86 30.29
C ASN A 484 -8.41 26.01 29.49
N PRO A 485 -8.45 26.02 28.13
CA PRO A 485 -7.53 25.22 27.31
C PRO A 485 -6.04 25.42 27.63
N GLU A 486 -5.66 26.64 28.03
CA GLU A 486 -4.29 26.95 28.47
C GLU A 486 -3.90 26.27 29.77
N GLU A 487 -4.78 26.35 30.78
CA GLU A 487 -4.56 25.71 32.08
C GLU A 487 -4.51 24.19 31.93
N ALA A 488 -5.44 23.63 31.14
CA ALA A 488 -5.49 22.20 30.83
C ALA A 488 -4.19 21.72 30.16
N MET A 489 -3.68 22.46 29.17
CA MET A 489 -2.45 22.08 28.46
C MET A 489 -1.21 22.20 29.35
N LEU A 490 -1.10 23.27 30.16
CA LEU A 490 0.01 23.43 31.11
C LEU A 490 0.00 22.34 32.19
N PHE A 491 -1.17 22.00 32.71
CA PHE A 491 -1.35 20.90 33.66
C PHE A 491 -0.87 19.56 33.07
N LEU A 492 -1.30 19.26 31.83
CA LEU A 492 -0.88 18.04 31.14
C LEU A 492 0.63 18.04 30.88
N GLN A 493 1.20 19.16 30.41
CA GLN A 493 2.64 19.30 30.21
C GLN A 493 3.44 19.01 31.49
N GLU A 494 3.03 19.62 32.61
CA GLU A 494 3.72 19.46 33.89
C GLU A 494 3.67 18.01 34.37
N ARG A 495 2.50 17.37 34.32
CA ARG A 495 2.32 15.99 34.78
C ARG A 495 2.98 14.97 33.85
N MET A 496 2.82 15.12 32.53
CA MET A 496 3.34 14.17 31.55
C MET A 496 4.87 14.23 31.43
N LYS A 497 5.49 15.40 31.68
CA LYS A 497 6.95 15.55 31.70
C LYS A 497 7.63 14.68 32.77
N ASN A 498 6.94 14.41 33.87
CA ASN A 498 7.44 13.58 34.96
C ASN A 498 7.20 12.07 34.75
N THR A 499 6.70 11.66 33.58
CA THR A 499 6.30 10.27 33.30
C THR A 499 6.89 9.79 31.97
N ARG A 500 7.23 8.51 31.89
CA ARG A 500 7.88 7.90 30.72
C ARG A 500 6.88 7.55 29.62
N ASN A 501 5.66 7.15 29.98
CA ASN A 501 4.62 6.75 29.04
C ASN A 501 3.22 7.10 29.56
N ASN A 502 2.20 6.84 28.73
CA ASN A 502 0.81 7.13 29.04
C ASN A 502 0.26 6.25 30.18
N GLU A 503 0.73 5.01 30.28
CA GLU A 503 0.33 4.11 31.37
C GLU A 503 0.79 4.61 32.74
N GLU A 504 2.06 5.00 32.87
CA GLU A 504 2.62 5.58 34.10
C GLU A 504 1.90 6.87 34.48
N PHE A 505 1.60 7.72 33.49
CA PHE A 505 0.80 8.92 33.70
C PHE A 505 -0.59 8.60 34.28
N LEU A 506 -1.33 7.66 33.68
CA LEU A 506 -2.65 7.27 34.14
C LEU A 506 -2.63 6.55 35.50
N ILE A 507 -1.52 5.91 35.89
CA ILE A 507 -1.35 5.31 37.22
C ILE A 507 -1.05 6.39 38.26
N SER A 508 -0.23 7.40 37.94
CA SER A 508 0.12 8.49 38.84
C SER A 508 -1.07 9.36 39.30
N MET A 509 -2.18 9.29 38.57
CA MET A 509 -3.42 10.00 38.91
C MET A 509 -4.24 9.35 40.03
N ASN A 510 -3.90 8.13 40.45
CA ASN A 510 -4.58 7.42 41.54
C ASN A 510 -4.06 7.78 42.94
N SER A 511 -3.15 8.75 43.05
CA SER A 511 -2.53 9.19 44.30
C SER A 511 -2.95 10.60 44.73
#